data_AF-X0WGH4-F1
#
_entry.id   AF-X0WGH4-F1
#
_cell.length_a   1.000
_cell.length_b   1.000
_cell.length_c   1.000
_cell.angle_alpha   90.00
_cell.angle_beta   90.00
_cell.angle_gamma   90.00
#
_symmetry.space_group_name_H-M   'P 1'
#
loop_
_entity.id
_entity.type
_entity.pdbx_description
1 polymer ?
#
loop_
_entity_poly.entity_id
_entity_poly.type
_entity_poly.pdbx_seq_one_letter_code
_entity_poly.pdbx_strand_id
1 'polypeptide(L)'
;GLNSPLAVDVTGPRARCTGQHGVDLDVLMAEPPRATLTASKWGHEGKAAPEWLEPKPMPAMGETQIALHTRAPPDGDYLAVMFPYWHGQAAPRLTAVAPGVVRATHEQGDDLIFFAGQRGVLQAEGVTFAGRVGLVRRTKGAVTLHILDGISMRVPEMIAQFPGPVRLKIIRPGWIQGDCDGAARTCFLHWTDPPPTPARLMIDGQDVYAYSTFDGYLSFTVPAGRHRFEVRYPQPPQP
;
A
#
# COMPACT_ATOMS: atom_id res chain seq x y z
N GLY A 1 10.58 -31.86 -7.22
CA GLY A 1 9.47 -31.97 -6.26
C GLY A 1 8.73 -30.66 -6.18
N LEU A 2 7.76 -30.45 -7.09
CA LEU A 2 7.05 -29.18 -7.30
C LEU A 2 5.52 -29.29 -7.11
N ASN A 3 5.03 -30.40 -6.58
CA ASN A 3 3.59 -30.65 -6.42
C ASN A 3 3.20 -30.66 -4.94
N SER A 4 3.43 -29.56 -4.22
CA SER A 4 2.72 -29.37 -2.96
C SER A 4 1.24 -29.18 -3.28
N PRO A 5 0.32 -29.90 -2.61
CA PRO A 5 -1.10 -29.74 -2.88
C PRO A 5 -1.55 -28.32 -2.50
N LEU A 6 -2.40 -27.72 -3.34
CA LEU A 6 -3.14 -26.50 -2.97
C LEU A 6 -3.92 -26.79 -1.69
N ALA A 7 -3.59 -26.07 -0.62
CA ALA A 7 -4.22 -26.17 0.68
C ALA A 7 -4.61 -24.78 1.16
N VAL A 8 -5.71 -24.69 1.88
CA VAL A 8 -6.15 -23.46 2.55
C VAL A 8 -6.47 -23.78 3.99
N ASP A 9 -5.88 -23.03 4.90
CA ASP A 9 -6.21 -23.03 6.32
C ASP A 9 -6.92 -21.72 6.64
N VAL A 10 -8.10 -21.81 7.26
CA VAL A 10 -8.94 -20.64 7.59
C VAL A 10 -9.14 -20.59 9.09
N THR A 11 -8.76 -19.47 9.71
CA THR A 11 -8.93 -19.22 11.14
C THR A 11 -9.52 -17.83 11.36
N GLY A 12 -10.82 -17.76 11.67
CA GLY A 12 -11.55 -16.50 11.89
C GLY A 12 -11.46 -15.56 10.68
N PRO A 13 -10.88 -14.35 10.81
CA PRO A 13 -10.72 -13.41 9.70
C PRO A 13 -9.49 -13.69 8.82
N ARG A 14 -8.75 -14.78 9.06
CA ARG A 14 -7.50 -15.09 8.34
C ARG A 14 -7.62 -16.33 7.50
N ALA A 15 -6.91 -16.33 6.37
CA ALA A 15 -6.64 -17.53 5.60
C ALA A 15 -5.17 -17.59 5.20
N ARG A 16 -4.59 -18.79 5.23
CA ARG A 16 -3.29 -19.09 4.65
C ARG A 16 -3.48 -20.06 3.50
N CYS A 17 -3.03 -19.68 2.31
CA CYS A 17 -3.14 -20.50 1.12
C CYS A 17 -1.74 -20.96 0.70
N THR A 18 -1.53 -22.28 0.61
CA THR A 18 -0.29 -22.87 0.08
C THR A 18 -0.38 -22.99 -1.43
N GLY A 19 0.52 -22.33 -2.15
CA GLY A 19 0.48 -22.28 -3.62
C GLY A 19 1.34 -23.34 -4.31
N GLN A 20 1.11 -23.52 -5.61
CA GLN A 20 1.75 -24.57 -6.44
C GLN A 20 3.07 -24.15 -7.10
N HIS A 21 3.49 -22.89 -6.96
CA HIS A 21 4.65 -22.34 -7.68
C HIS A 21 5.65 -21.63 -6.76
N GLY A 22 5.83 -22.14 -5.55
CA GLY A 22 6.78 -21.57 -4.61
C GLY A 22 6.31 -20.29 -3.93
N VAL A 23 5.02 -19.94 -4.08
CA VAL A 23 4.42 -18.73 -3.51
C VAL A 23 3.24 -19.13 -2.65
N ASP A 24 3.27 -18.73 -1.40
CA ASP A 24 2.15 -18.80 -0.47
C ASP A 24 1.44 -17.44 -0.40
N LEU A 25 0.21 -17.43 0.12
CA LEU A 25 -0.58 -16.22 0.30
C LEU A 25 -1.20 -16.20 1.71
N ASP A 26 -0.87 -15.16 2.48
CA ASP A 26 -1.58 -14.85 3.72
C ASP A 26 -2.64 -13.77 3.43
N VAL A 27 -3.85 -14.01 3.93
CA VAL A 27 -5.02 -13.14 3.77
C VAL A 27 -5.55 -12.74 5.15
N LEU A 28 -5.83 -11.46 5.32
CA LEU A 28 -6.59 -10.93 6.46
C LEU A 28 -7.80 -10.14 5.94
N MET A 29 -8.99 -10.54 6.37
CA MET A 29 -10.22 -9.76 6.23
C MET A 29 -10.40 -8.89 7.47
N ALA A 30 -10.06 -7.61 7.35
CA ALA A 30 -10.11 -6.65 8.45
C ALA A 30 -11.47 -5.97 8.60
N GLU A 31 -12.17 -5.75 7.48
CA GLU A 31 -13.55 -5.26 7.47
C GLU A 31 -14.45 -6.29 6.74
N PRO A 32 -15.65 -6.59 7.26
CA PRO A 32 -16.22 -6.04 8.51
C PRO A 32 -15.47 -6.52 9.75
N PRO A 33 -15.56 -5.82 10.90
CA PRO A 33 -14.85 -6.23 12.10
C PRO A 33 -15.37 -7.59 12.55
N ARG A 34 -14.45 -8.47 12.96
CA ARG A 34 -14.77 -9.88 13.31
C ARG A 34 -15.32 -10.69 12.13
N ALA A 35 -14.98 -10.32 10.90
CA ALA A 35 -15.25 -11.14 9.72
C ALA A 35 -14.88 -12.60 9.99
N THR A 36 -15.77 -13.51 9.59
CA THR A 36 -15.48 -14.93 9.51
C THR A 36 -15.27 -15.26 8.05
N LEU A 37 -14.12 -15.84 7.72
CA LEU A 37 -13.86 -16.40 6.41
C LEU A 37 -14.33 -17.85 6.36
N THR A 38 -14.82 -18.26 5.20
CA THR A 38 -15.04 -19.65 4.85
C THR A 38 -14.39 -19.92 3.50
N ALA A 39 -13.89 -21.14 3.28
CA ALA A 39 -13.27 -21.50 2.01
C ALA A 39 -14.15 -22.51 1.26
N SER A 40 -14.22 -22.35 -0.05
CA SER A 40 -14.72 -23.38 -0.97
C SER A 40 -13.66 -23.69 -2.01
N LYS A 41 -13.65 -24.94 -2.48
CA LYS A 41 -12.73 -25.40 -3.52
C LYS A 41 -13.55 -25.83 -4.73
N TRP A 42 -13.20 -25.33 -5.90
CA TRP A 42 -13.74 -25.78 -7.18
C TRP A 42 -12.58 -26.08 -8.11
N GLY A 43 -12.75 -27.02 -9.03
CA GLY A 43 -11.71 -27.32 -10.00
C GLY A 43 -12.23 -28.22 -11.10
N HIS A 44 -11.46 -28.29 -12.18
CA HIS A 44 -11.69 -29.24 -13.26
C HIS A 44 -10.38 -29.97 -13.54
N GLU A 45 -10.48 -31.26 -13.82
CA GLU A 45 -9.34 -32.03 -14.33
C GLU A 45 -9.28 -31.84 -15.85
N GLY A 46 -8.14 -31.39 -16.35
CA GLY A 46 -7.91 -31.37 -17.79
C GLY A 46 -7.75 -32.79 -18.32
N LYS A 47 -8.18 -33.00 -19.55
CA LYS A 47 -7.81 -34.21 -20.30
C LYS A 47 -6.47 -33.95 -20.99
N ALA A 48 -5.66 -34.99 -21.13
CA ALA A 48 -4.47 -34.90 -21.96
C ALA A 48 -4.87 -34.49 -23.39
N ALA A 49 -4.01 -33.74 -24.06
CA ALA A 49 -4.20 -33.45 -25.47
C ALA A 49 -4.29 -34.79 -26.25
N PRO A 50 -5.16 -34.89 -27.26
CA PRO A 50 -5.20 -36.07 -28.13
C PRO A 50 -3.82 -36.33 -28.76
N GLU A 51 -3.47 -37.60 -28.96
CA GLU A 51 -2.16 -38.02 -29.49
C GLU A 51 -1.80 -37.39 -30.85
N TRP A 52 -2.81 -36.99 -31.65
CA TRP A 52 -2.60 -36.35 -32.95
C TRP A 52 -2.14 -34.88 -32.87
N LEU A 53 -2.12 -34.27 -31.68
CA LEU A 53 -1.66 -32.90 -31.44
C LEU A 53 -0.12 -32.85 -31.26
N GLU A 54 0.61 -33.25 -32.30
CA GLU A 54 2.07 -33.14 -32.42
C GLU A 54 2.47 -31.68 -32.77
N PRO A 55 3.69 -31.21 -32.41
CA PRO A 55 4.84 -31.96 -31.88
C PRO A 55 4.96 -32.01 -30.35
N LYS A 56 3.97 -31.51 -29.61
CA LYS A 56 4.00 -31.46 -28.13
C LYS A 56 2.60 -31.69 -27.55
N PRO A 57 2.18 -32.95 -27.35
CA PRO A 57 0.97 -33.23 -26.60
C PRO A 57 1.08 -32.57 -25.22
N MET A 58 0.16 -31.66 -24.91
CA MET A 58 0.12 -31.04 -23.59
C MET A 58 -0.35 -32.08 -22.57
N PRO A 59 0.33 -32.20 -21.41
CA PRO A 59 -0.14 -33.06 -20.34
C PRO A 59 -1.53 -32.61 -19.87
N ALA A 60 -2.26 -33.52 -19.25
CA ALA A 60 -3.51 -33.18 -18.56
C ALA A 60 -3.25 -32.04 -17.55
N MET A 61 -3.79 -30.85 -17.83
CA MET A 61 -3.69 -29.69 -16.95
C MET A 61 -5.06 -29.43 -16.33
N GLY A 62 -5.21 -29.73 -15.04
CA GLY A 62 -6.37 -29.30 -14.28
C GLY A 62 -6.18 -27.91 -13.69
N GLU A 63 -7.28 -27.23 -13.44
CA GLU A 63 -7.31 -25.99 -12.67
C GLU A 63 -8.02 -26.25 -11.35
N THR A 64 -7.49 -25.71 -10.27
CA THR A 64 -8.13 -25.69 -8.96
C THR A 64 -8.20 -24.24 -8.49
N GLN A 65 -9.40 -23.78 -8.18
CA GLN A 65 -9.68 -22.48 -7.61
C GLN A 65 -10.09 -22.63 -6.15
N ILE A 66 -9.49 -21.82 -5.29
CA ILE A 66 -9.90 -21.66 -3.90
C ILE A 66 -10.59 -20.30 -3.80
N ALA A 67 -11.84 -20.30 -3.36
CA ALA A 67 -12.58 -19.08 -3.09
C ALA A 67 -12.72 -18.88 -1.57
N LEU A 68 -12.40 -17.68 -1.12
CA LEU A 68 -12.61 -17.22 0.25
C LEU A 68 -13.88 -16.37 0.29
N HIS A 69 -14.80 -16.72 1.17
CA HIS A 69 -16.09 -16.06 1.32
C HIS A 69 -16.18 -15.40 2.68
N THR A 70 -16.70 -14.19 2.70
CA THR A 70 -17.15 -13.51 3.91
C THR A 70 -18.42 -12.73 3.62
N ARG A 71 -19.05 -12.17 4.65
CA ARG A 71 -20.28 -11.40 4.52
C ARG A 71 -20.16 -10.12 5.32
N ALA A 72 -20.54 -9.02 4.70
CA ALA A 72 -20.81 -7.74 5.34
C ALA A 72 -22.33 -7.46 5.35
N PRO A 73 -22.79 -6.54 6.21
CA PRO A 73 -24.11 -5.92 6.05
C PRO A 73 -24.29 -5.30 4.65
N PRO A 74 -25.53 -5.02 4.20
CA PRO A 74 -25.79 -4.45 2.88
C PRO A 74 -24.99 -3.17 2.55
N ASP A 75 -24.78 -2.31 3.55
CA ASP A 75 -24.00 -1.07 3.44
C ASP A 75 -22.59 -1.20 4.06
N GLY A 76 -22.16 -2.43 4.35
CA GLY A 76 -20.88 -2.71 4.94
C GLY A 76 -19.77 -2.74 3.90
N ASP A 77 -18.62 -2.18 4.26
CA ASP A 77 -17.44 -2.24 3.42
C ASP A 77 -16.62 -3.53 3.65
N TYR A 78 -15.70 -3.79 2.72
CA TYR A 78 -14.69 -4.84 2.84
C TYR A 78 -13.28 -4.24 2.77
N LEU A 79 -12.43 -4.72 3.66
CA LEU A 79 -10.99 -4.44 3.64
C LEU A 79 -10.28 -5.79 3.76
N ALA A 80 -9.73 -6.24 2.65
CA ALA A 80 -8.89 -7.42 2.60
C ALA A 80 -7.44 -7.01 2.32
N VAL A 81 -6.51 -7.57 3.09
CA VAL A 81 -5.09 -7.51 2.78
C VAL A 81 -4.63 -8.90 2.37
N MET A 82 -4.15 -9.00 1.13
CA MET A 82 -3.63 -10.21 0.52
C MET A 82 -2.14 -10.02 0.28
N PHE A 83 -1.31 -10.84 0.91
CA PHE A 83 0.14 -10.65 0.88
C PHE A 83 0.84 -11.94 0.42
N PRO A 84 1.36 -11.97 -0.82
CA PRO A 84 2.10 -13.12 -1.33
C PRO A 84 3.53 -13.14 -0.76
N TYR A 85 4.07 -14.33 -0.53
CA TYR A 85 5.44 -14.52 -0.07
C TYR A 85 6.02 -15.85 -0.58
N TRP A 86 7.34 -15.93 -0.73
CA TRP A 86 8.00 -17.14 -1.24
C TRP A 86 8.02 -18.27 -0.20
N HIS A 87 7.99 -19.52 -0.66
CA HIS A 87 8.19 -20.67 0.22
C HIS A 87 9.53 -20.55 0.97
N GLY A 88 9.50 -20.82 2.27
CA GLY A 88 10.68 -20.69 3.14
C GLY A 88 11.00 -19.26 3.59
N GLN A 89 10.35 -18.25 3.00
CA GLN A 89 10.35 -16.90 3.55
C GLN A 89 9.48 -16.85 4.81
N ALA A 90 9.82 -15.98 5.76
CA ALA A 90 8.94 -15.70 6.88
C ALA A 90 7.61 -15.11 6.38
N ALA A 91 6.50 -15.74 6.76
CA ALA A 91 5.16 -15.24 6.43
C ALA A 91 4.95 -13.81 6.99
N PRO A 92 4.24 -12.93 6.27
CA PRO A 92 3.96 -11.59 6.73
C PRO A 92 3.06 -11.63 7.97
N ARG A 93 3.26 -10.69 8.88
CA ARG A 93 2.35 -10.49 10.01
C ARG A 93 1.33 -9.42 9.64
N LEU A 94 0.14 -9.87 9.27
CA LEU A 94 -1.02 -8.99 9.07
C LEU A 94 -1.77 -8.81 10.39
N THR A 95 -2.15 -7.59 10.77
CA THR A 95 -2.89 -7.31 12.01
C THR A 95 -3.85 -6.15 11.78
N ALA A 96 -5.14 -6.33 12.10
CA ALA A 96 -6.07 -5.21 12.22
C ALA A 96 -5.77 -4.48 13.54
N VAL A 97 -5.22 -3.28 13.47
CA VAL A 97 -4.77 -2.50 14.65
C VAL A 97 -5.85 -1.55 15.17
N ALA A 98 -6.79 -1.18 14.30
CA ALA A 98 -8.01 -0.42 14.62
C ALA A 98 -9.06 -0.71 13.52
N PRO A 99 -10.34 -0.36 13.72
CA PRO A 99 -11.32 -0.37 12.63
C PRO A 99 -10.81 0.45 11.43
N GLY A 100 -10.86 -0.15 10.24
CA GLY A 100 -10.37 0.45 9.01
C GLY A 100 -8.85 0.55 8.90
N VAL A 101 -8.07 -0.02 9.83
CA VAL A 101 -6.60 0.10 9.81
C VAL A 101 -5.92 -1.26 9.96
N VAL A 102 -5.08 -1.60 8.97
CA VAL A 102 -4.29 -2.84 8.96
C VAL A 102 -2.81 -2.51 8.95
N ARG A 103 -2.05 -3.18 9.82
CA ARG A 103 -0.60 -3.27 9.74
C ARG A 103 -0.18 -4.57 9.08
N ALA A 104 0.69 -4.48 8.09
CA ALA A 104 1.36 -5.63 7.48
C ALA A 104 2.87 -5.51 7.67
N THR A 105 3.46 -6.37 8.50
CA THR A 105 4.92 -6.45 8.69
C THR A 105 5.49 -7.58 7.84
N HIS A 106 6.52 -7.28 7.05
CA HIS A 106 7.19 -8.22 6.15
C HIS A 106 8.70 -7.96 6.13
N GLU A 107 9.47 -8.74 5.36
CA GLU A 107 10.94 -8.68 5.42
C GLU A 107 11.55 -7.30 5.05
N GLN A 108 10.84 -6.51 4.25
CA GLN A 108 11.32 -5.23 3.72
C GLN A 108 10.93 -4.05 4.63
N GLY A 109 10.01 -4.27 5.57
CA GLY A 109 9.50 -3.22 6.45
C GLY A 109 8.05 -3.46 6.91
N ASP A 110 7.33 -2.36 7.12
CA ASP A 110 5.92 -2.37 7.51
C ASP A 110 5.07 -1.44 6.65
N ASP A 111 3.85 -1.89 6.39
CA ASP A 111 2.79 -1.13 5.76
C ASP A 111 1.69 -0.87 6.79
N LEU A 112 1.21 0.37 6.87
CA LEU A 112 0.04 0.77 7.63
C LEU A 112 -1.02 1.29 6.66
N ILE A 113 -2.06 0.49 6.44
CA ILE A 113 -3.13 0.68 5.46
C ILE A 113 -4.33 1.27 6.16
N PHE A 114 -4.89 2.34 5.59
CA PHE A 114 -6.09 3.03 6.06
C PHE A 114 -7.20 2.88 5.03
N PHE A 115 -8.38 2.51 5.50
CA PHE A 115 -9.58 2.38 4.71
C PHE A 115 -10.82 2.76 5.52
N ALA A 116 -11.73 3.54 4.93
CA ALA A 116 -13.05 3.82 5.46
C ALA A 116 -14.06 4.00 4.32
N GLY A 117 -15.28 3.51 4.52
CA GLY A 117 -16.39 3.70 3.56
C GLY A 117 -16.69 5.16 3.28
N GLN A 118 -16.51 6.02 4.29
CA GLN A 118 -16.73 7.47 4.22
C GLN A 118 -15.49 8.24 4.65
N ARG A 119 -15.34 9.48 4.17
CA ARG A 119 -14.22 10.34 4.56
C ARG A 119 -14.29 10.62 6.05
N GLY A 120 -13.18 10.37 6.74
CA GLY A 120 -13.06 10.62 8.17
C GLY A 120 -11.60 10.83 8.55
N VAL A 121 -11.36 10.90 9.87
CA VAL A 121 -10.02 10.94 10.43
C VAL A 121 -9.75 9.60 11.11
N LEU A 122 -8.73 8.90 10.62
CA LEU A 122 -8.23 7.65 11.17
C LEU A 122 -6.89 7.90 11.85
N GLN A 123 -6.67 7.27 13.00
CA GLN A 123 -5.43 7.40 13.77
C GLN A 123 -4.94 6.04 14.22
N ALA A 124 -3.67 5.75 13.96
CA ALA A 124 -3.02 4.53 14.41
C ALA A 124 -1.50 4.71 14.41
N GLU A 125 -0.83 4.20 15.44
CA GLU A 125 0.64 4.09 15.49
C GLU A 125 1.38 5.41 15.18
N GLY A 126 0.89 6.53 15.73
CA GLY A 126 1.49 7.86 15.51
C GLY A 126 1.21 8.48 14.14
N VAL A 127 0.38 7.84 13.31
CA VAL A 127 -0.09 8.36 12.03
C VAL A 127 -1.51 8.89 12.17
N THR A 128 -1.78 10.06 11.60
CA THR A 128 -3.15 10.58 11.42
C THR A 128 -3.43 10.74 9.94
N PHE A 129 -4.49 10.10 9.45
CA PHE A 129 -4.92 10.17 8.07
C PHE A 129 -6.32 10.77 7.99
N ALA A 130 -6.49 11.78 7.15
CA ALA A 130 -7.80 12.36 6.85
C ALA A 130 -8.19 11.99 5.42
N GLY A 131 -9.11 11.03 5.27
CA GLY A 131 -9.52 10.49 3.98
C GLY A 131 -10.31 9.20 4.09
N ARG A 132 -10.41 8.50 2.97
CA ARG A 132 -11.00 7.17 2.83
C ARG A 132 -9.94 6.11 2.61
N VAL A 133 -8.96 6.34 1.73
CA VAL A 133 -7.96 5.32 1.38
C VAL A 133 -6.56 5.92 1.40
N GLY A 134 -5.70 5.35 2.25
CA GLY A 134 -4.31 5.76 2.38
C GLY A 134 -3.39 4.62 2.81
N LEU A 135 -2.09 4.77 2.60
CA LEU A 135 -1.08 3.80 2.99
C LEU A 135 0.19 4.54 3.42
N VAL A 136 0.77 4.12 4.53
CA VAL A 136 2.15 4.47 4.93
C VAL A 136 2.99 3.22 4.80
N ARG A 137 4.03 3.27 3.97
CA ARG A 137 5.05 2.22 3.86
C ARG A 137 6.34 2.68 4.49
N ARG A 138 6.85 1.95 5.47
CA ARG A 138 8.16 2.18 6.09
C ARG A 138 9.09 1.06 5.69
N THR A 139 10.23 1.42 5.13
CA THR A 139 11.30 0.48 4.74
C THR A 139 12.62 0.97 5.33
N LYS A 140 13.68 0.15 5.27
CA LYS A 140 15.00 0.46 5.87
C LYS A 140 15.64 1.81 5.47
N GLY A 141 15.13 2.52 4.47
CA GLY A 141 15.69 3.81 4.07
C GLY A 141 14.69 4.82 3.52
N ALA A 142 13.38 4.60 3.68
CA ALA A 142 12.38 5.57 3.24
C ALA A 142 11.03 5.34 3.92
N VAL A 143 10.31 6.43 4.12
CA VAL A 143 8.88 6.45 4.41
C VAL A 143 8.15 6.88 3.15
N THR A 144 7.20 6.08 2.68
CA THR A 144 6.37 6.41 1.52
C THR A 144 4.93 6.57 1.97
N LEU A 145 4.33 7.73 1.68
CA LEU A 145 2.94 8.03 1.92
C LEU A 145 2.18 7.88 0.60
N HIS A 146 1.05 7.22 0.65
CA HIS A 146 0.08 7.17 -0.45
C HIS A 146 -1.24 7.72 0.07
N ILE A 147 -1.69 8.83 -0.50
CA ILE A 147 -3.02 9.40 -0.26
C ILE A 147 -3.80 9.15 -1.54
N LEU A 148 -4.65 8.12 -1.56
CA LEU A 148 -5.38 7.73 -2.77
C LEU A 148 -6.72 8.46 -2.86
N ASP A 149 -7.49 8.44 -1.77
CA ASP A 149 -8.68 9.27 -1.57
C ASP A 149 -8.59 9.89 -0.17
N GLY A 150 -8.15 11.14 -0.10
CA GLY A 150 -7.92 11.84 1.16
C GLY A 150 -7.35 13.23 0.95
N ILE A 151 -7.17 13.94 2.07
CA ILE A 151 -6.80 15.36 2.12
C ILE A 151 -5.43 15.52 2.77
N SER A 152 -5.14 14.75 3.82
CA SER A 152 -3.88 14.88 4.54
C SER A 152 -3.42 13.61 5.23
N MET A 153 -2.12 13.51 5.43
CA MET A 153 -1.49 12.47 6.24
C MET A 153 -0.39 13.10 7.11
N ARG A 154 -0.44 12.82 8.41
CA ARG A 154 0.60 13.17 9.38
C ARG A 154 1.33 11.90 9.79
N VAL A 155 2.65 11.94 9.69
CA VAL A 155 3.60 10.95 10.21
C VAL A 155 4.56 11.65 11.18
N PRO A 156 5.38 10.93 11.96
CA PRO A 156 6.31 11.57 12.90
C PRO A 156 7.23 12.62 12.25
N GLU A 157 7.65 12.37 11.01
CA GLU A 157 8.59 13.22 10.28
C GLU A 157 7.94 14.48 9.69
N MET A 158 6.65 14.41 9.31
CA MET A 158 5.99 15.49 8.60
C MET A 158 4.46 15.42 8.62
N ILE A 159 3.85 16.56 8.30
CA ILE A 159 2.46 16.68 7.89
C ILE A 159 2.43 16.96 6.39
N ALA A 160 1.69 16.15 5.64
CA ALA A 160 1.39 16.38 4.24
C ALA A 160 -0.10 16.68 4.07
N GLN A 161 -0.45 17.93 3.77
CA GLN A 161 -1.79 18.32 3.31
C GLN A 161 -1.74 18.36 1.78
N PHE A 162 -2.01 17.21 1.19
CA PHE A 162 -1.89 16.98 -0.24
C PHE A 162 -3.09 16.13 -0.67
N PRO A 163 -4.16 16.75 -1.21
CA PRO A 163 -5.32 16.02 -1.70
C PRO A 163 -4.93 14.99 -2.76
N GLY A 164 -5.34 13.74 -2.54
CA GLY A 164 -5.02 12.61 -3.41
C GLY A 164 -5.66 12.69 -4.80
N PRO A 165 -5.19 11.88 -5.76
CA PRO A 165 -4.18 10.84 -5.59
C PRO A 165 -2.73 11.39 -5.62
N VAL A 166 -1.94 11.03 -4.60
CA VAL A 166 -0.52 11.37 -4.51
C VAL A 166 0.28 10.26 -3.80
N ARG A 167 1.51 10.06 -4.27
CA ARG A 167 2.56 9.31 -3.59
C ARG A 167 3.67 10.28 -3.19
N LEU A 168 4.12 10.21 -1.95
CA LEU A 168 5.26 10.97 -1.41
C LEU A 168 6.28 10.00 -0.84
N LYS A 169 7.50 9.97 -1.36
CA LYS A 169 8.62 9.22 -0.80
C LYS A 169 9.56 10.18 -0.09
N ILE A 170 9.58 10.10 1.23
CA ILE A 170 10.55 10.78 2.09
C ILE A 170 11.83 9.95 2.07
N ILE A 171 12.87 10.46 1.40
CA ILE A 171 14.17 9.78 1.27
C ILE A 171 15.02 10.08 2.52
N ARG A 172 14.99 11.34 2.95
CA ARG A 172 15.61 11.83 4.19
C ARG A 172 14.97 13.18 4.56
N PRO A 173 15.22 13.73 5.75
CA PRO A 173 14.82 15.09 6.07
C PRO A 173 15.28 16.07 4.99
N GLY A 174 14.34 16.87 4.48
CA GLY A 174 14.59 17.82 3.40
C GLY A 174 14.76 17.22 2.00
N TRP A 175 14.47 15.94 1.77
CA TRP A 175 14.44 15.37 0.42
C TRP A 175 13.24 14.45 0.21
N ILE A 176 12.30 14.92 -0.63
CA ILE A 176 11.08 14.21 -0.99
C ILE A 176 11.02 14.05 -2.51
N GLN A 177 10.57 12.89 -2.95
CA GLN A 177 10.10 12.67 -4.32
C GLN A 177 8.61 12.36 -4.30
N GLY A 178 7.85 12.85 -5.26
CA GLY A 178 6.44 12.53 -5.34
C GLY A 178 5.92 12.40 -6.76
N ASP A 179 4.78 11.71 -6.85
CA ASP A 179 4.03 11.47 -8.08
C ASP A 179 2.56 11.76 -7.77
N CYS A 180 1.87 12.51 -8.62
CA CYS A 180 0.45 12.81 -8.44
C CYS A 180 -0.30 12.87 -9.77
N ASP A 181 -1.64 12.82 -9.70
CA ASP A 181 -2.53 12.95 -10.86
C ASP A 181 -3.85 13.62 -10.46
N GLY A 182 -4.62 14.17 -11.41
CA GLY A 182 -5.93 14.78 -11.16
C GLY A 182 -5.92 16.31 -11.23
N ALA A 183 -6.84 16.96 -10.52
CA ALA A 183 -7.04 18.41 -10.61
C ALA A 183 -5.85 19.22 -10.07
N ALA A 184 -5.68 20.45 -10.60
CA ALA A 184 -4.72 21.40 -10.08
C ALA A 184 -5.02 21.71 -8.61
N ARG A 185 -3.97 21.81 -7.79
CA ARG A 185 -4.13 21.98 -6.34
C ARG A 185 -2.88 22.56 -5.68
N THR A 186 -3.12 23.34 -4.63
CA THR A 186 -2.08 23.79 -3.71
C THR A 186 -1.85 22.72 -2.66
N CYS A 187 -0.58 22.46 -2.38
CA CYS A 187 -0.12 21.43 -1.48
C CYS A 187 0.69 22.07 -0.37
N PHE A 188 0.55 21.55 0.84
CA PHE A 188 1.31 22.02 2.00
C PHE A 188 2.04 20.87 2.65
N LEU A 189 3.35 21.05 2.85
CA LEU A 189 4.19 20.14 3.62
C LEU A 189 4.71 20.90 4.84
N HIS A 190 4.73 20.24 5.99
CA HIS A 190 5.29 20.80 7.22
C HIS A 190 6.16 19.76 7.91
N TRP A 191 7.46 20.03 8.02
CA TRP A 191 8.40 19.15 8.71
C TRP A 191 8.28 19.28 10.22
N THR A 192 8.40 18.17 10.95
CA THR A 192 8.47 18.24 12.42
C THR A 192 9.83 18.78 12.89
N ASP A 193 10.90 18.41 12.17
CA ASP A 193 12.26 18.95 12.34
C ASP A 193 12.68 19.66 11.03
N PRO A 194 12.68 21.01 11.00
CA PRO A 194 12.76 21.77 9.76
C PRO A 194 14.15 21.73 9.13
N PRO A 195 14.26 21.34 7.84
CA PRO A 195 15.54 21.41 7.11
C PRO A 195 15.94 22.86 6.78
N PRO A 196 17.23 23.13 6.47
CA PRO A 196 17.71 24.46 6.09
C PRO A 196 17.03 24.99 4.83
N THR A 197 16.60 26.24 4.82
CA THR A 197 15.90 26.90 3.69
C THR A 197 16.86 27.61 2.73
N PRO A 198 16.42 27.96 1.49
CA PRO A 198 15.12 27.67 0.88
C PRO A 198 15.05 26.27 0.26
N ALA A 199 13.84 25.74 0.12
CA ALA A 199 13.62 24.53 -0.66
C ALA A 199 13.74 24.82 -2.16
N ARG A 200 14.34 23.89 -2.90
CA ARG A 200 14.24 23.80 -4.36
C ARG A 200 13.13 22.82 -4.71
N LEU A 201 12.15 23.26 -5.49
CA LEU A 201 11.08 22.43 -6.03
C LEU A 201 11.28 22.26 -7.54
N MET A 202 11.22 21.00 -8.00
CA MET A 202 11.13 20.69 -9.41
C MET A 202 9.83 19.96 -9.72
N ILE A 203 9.16 20.31 -10.81
CA ILE A 203 8.01 19.59 -11.37
C ILE A 203 8.35 19.24 -12.82
N ASP A 204 8.29 17.94 -13.15
CA ASP A 204 8.66 17.39 -14.46
C ASP A 204 10.03 17.87 -14.98
N GLY A 205 10.98 18.00 -14.06
CA GLY A 205 12.35 18.44 -14.35
C GLY A 205 12.53 19.96 -14.51
N GLN A 206 11.46 20.75 -14.34
CA GLN A 206 11.53 22.21 -14.37
C GLN A 206 11.52 22.78 -12.95
N ASP A 207 12.35 23.79 -12.69
CA ASP A 207 12.32 24.54 -11.44
C ASP A 207 11.02 25.34 -11.33
N VAL A 208 10.31 25.15 -10.23
CA VAL A 208 9.05 25.83 -9.93
C VAL A 208 9.20 26.56 -8.60
N TYR A 209 8.61 27.76 -8.50
CA TYR A 209 8.59 28.49 -7.25
C TYR A 209 7.84 27.69 -6.17
N ALA A 210 8.47 27.57 -5.00
CA ALA A 210 7.82 27.10 -3.78
C ALA A 210 8.05 28.12 -2.68
N TYR A 211 7.01 28.36 -1.89
CA TYR A 211 7.14 29.18 -0.69
C TYR A 211 7.60 28.29 0.46
N SER A 212 8.81 28.52 0.97
CA SER A 212 9.36 27.78 2.12
C SER A 212 9.81 28.72 3.24
N THR A 213 9.51 28.35 4.48
CA THR A 213 9.84 29.13 5.68
C THR A 213 10.78 28.37 6.61
N PHE A 214 11.45 29.09 7.51
CA PHE A 214 12.46 28.55 8.42
C PHE A 214 11.90 27.56 9.46
N ASP A 215 10.59 27.59 9.71
CA ASP A 215 9.87 26.67 10.59
C ASP A 215 9.47 25.35 9.90
N GLY A 216 9.89 25.13 8.65
CA GLY A 216 9.70 23.88 7.94
C GLY A 216 8.39 23.78 7.15
N TYR A 217 7.66 24.88 7.00
CA TYR A 217 6.50 24.94 6.11
C TYR A 217 6.94 25.12 4.64
N LEU A 218 6.25 24.41 3.75
CA LEU A 218 6.41 24.48 2.30
C LEU A 218 5.03 24.51 1.63
N SER A 219 4.81 25.46 0.74
CA SER A 219 3.62 25.57 -0.09
C SER A 219 3.99 25.66 -1.56
N PHE A 220 3.31 24.88 -2.40
CA PHE A 220 3.45 24.92 -3.85
C PHE A 220 2.19 24.44 -4.55
N THR A 221 2.03 24.80 -5.82
CA THR A 221 0.90 24.35 -6.65
C THR A 221 1.39 23.35 -7.67
N VAL A 222 0.66 22.24 -7.80
CA VAL A 222 0.85 21.31 -8.92
C VAL A 222 -0.25 21.54 -9.95
N PRO A 223 0.07 21.61 -11.26
CA PRO A 223 -0.94 21.72 -12.32
C PRO A 223 -1.86 20.49 -12.38
N ALA A 224 -2.89 20.59 -13.21
CA ALA A 224 -3.79 19.47 -13.47
C ALA A 224 -3.11 18.43 -14.38
N GLY A 225 -3.38 17.16 -14.11
CA GLY A 225 -2.82 16.02 -14.82
C GLY A 225 -1.74 15.30 -14.01
N ARG A 226 -1.04 14.39 -14.68
CA ARG A 226 -0.01 13.55 -14.07
C ARG A 226 1.33 14.26 -14.04
N HIS A 227 1.89 14.40 -12.85
CA HIS A 227 3.15 15.10 -12.62
C HIS A 227 4.04 14.33 -11.66
N ARG A 228 5.36 14.40 -11.91
CA ARG A 228 6.38 14.01 -10.94
C ARG A 228 7.02 15.27 -10.37
N PHE A 229 7.23 15.29 -9.07
CA PHE A 229 7.90 16.41 -8.41
C PHE A 229 8.98 15.94 -7.45
N GLU A 230 9.92 16.83 -7.18
CA GLU A 230 11.00 16.62 -6.24
C GLU A 230 11.22 17.89 -5.42
N VAL A 231 11.29 17.74 -4.10
CA VAL A 231 11.63 18.80 -3.16
C VAL A 231 12.99 18.49 -2.55
N ARG A 232 13.93 19.42 -2.67
CA ARG A 232 15.26 19.32 -2.08
C ARG A 232 15.59 20.57 -1.29
N TYR A 233 15.90 20.41 -0.03
CA TYR A 233 16.50 21.44 0.80
C TYR A 233 18.04 21.30 0.75
N PRO A 234 18.78 22.41 0.89
CA PRO A 234 20.22 22.40 1.11
C PRO A 234 20.61 21.39 2.19
N GLN A 235 21.71 20.67 1.97
CA GLN A 235 22.32 19.90 3.05
C GLN A 235 22.98 20.88 4.01
N PRO A 236 22.79 20.72 5.34
CA PRO A 236 23.64 21.42 6.28
C PRO A 236 25.10 20.99 6.04
N PRO A 237 26.08 21.90 6.22
CA PRO A 237 27.48 21.53 6.15
C PRO A 237 27.74 20.37 7.11
N GLN A 238 28.47 19.34 6.64
CA GLN A 238 28.90 18.25 7.52
C GLN A 238 29.87 18.84 8.57
N PRO A 239 29.75 18.44 9.84
CA PRO A 239 30.61 18.91 10.92
C PRO A 239 32.08 18.53 10.70
#